data_AF-A0A538ECW1-F1
#
_entry.id   AF-A0A538ECW1-F1
#
_cell.length_a   1.000
_cell.length_b   1.000
_cell.length_c   1.000
_cell.angle_alpha   90.00
_cell.angle_beta   90.00
_cell.angle_gamma   90.00
#
_symmetry.space_group_name_H-M   'P 1'
#
loop_
_entity.id
_entity.type
_entity.pdbx_description
1 polymer ?
#
loop_
_entity_poly.entity_id
_entity_poly.type
_entity_poly.pdbx_seq_one_letter_code
_entity_poly.pdbx_strand_id
1 'polypeptide(L)' 'MTLTQIHKEIEEISEKRAGLWHTLSEGHNPTAAAELKSLSERLDHLWDEERTLKAALRFGDRDHIVARARVEERLERAA' A
#
# COMPACT_ATOMS: atom_id res chain seq x y z
N MET A 1 2.96 3.11 13.62
CA MET A 1 2.98 4.43 12.93
C MET A 1 1.79 5.26 13.34
N THR A 2 1.89 6.57 13.29
CA THR A 2 0.73 7.48 13.40
C THR A 2 0.09 7.72 12.03
N LEU A 3 -1.17 8.16 12.00
CA LEU A 3 -1.88 8.52 10.76
C LEU A 3 -1.09 9.51 9.89
N THR A 4 -0.49 10.53 10.51
CA THR A 4 0.33 11.54 9.83
C THR A 4 1.59 10.93 9.21
N GLN A 5 2.23 9.96 9.88
CA GLN A 5 3.39 9.26 9.34
C GLN A 5 3.01 8.40 8.13
N ILE A 6 1.87 7.70 8.18
CA ILE A 6 1.39 6.87 7.08
C ILE A 6 1.10 7.72 5.85
N HIS A 7 0.42 8.85 6.04
CA HIS A 7 0.12 9.76 4.94
C HIS A 7 1.39 10.32 4.28
N LYS A 8 2.39 10.67 5.10
CA LYS A 8 3.69 11.13 4.60
C LYS A 8 4.41 10.03 3.81
N GLU A 9 4.44 8.81 4.32
CA GLU A 9 5.05 7.67 3.62
C GLU A 9 4.34 7.35 2.30
N ILE A 10 3.01 7.44 2.27
CA ILE A 10 2.21 7.27 1.05
C ILE A 10 2.58 8.34 0.02
N GLU A 11 2.75 9.60 0.43
CA GLU A 11 3.12 10.70 -0.45
C GLU A 11 4.53 10.50 -1.02
N GLU A 12 5.51 10.18 -0.18
CA GLU A 12 6.89 9.90 -0.58
C GLU A 12 6.99 8.70 -1.53
N ILE A 13 6.24 7.61 -1.26
CA ILE A 13 6.22 6.44 -2.14
C ILE A 13 5.49 6.74 -3.45
N SER A 14 4.42 7.53 -3.41
CA SER A 14 3.68 7.92 -4.61
C SER A 14 4.54 8.78 -5.54
N GLU A 15 5.34 9.69 -5.00
CA GLU A 15 6.30 10.49 -5.76
C GLU A 15 7.37 9.61 -6.41
N LYS A 16 7.98 8.70 -5.64
CA LYS A 16 8.96 7.72 -6.18
C LYS A 16 8.35 6.86 -7.28
N ARG A 17 7.11 6.40 -7.09
CA ARG A 17 6.37 5.61 -8.09
C ARG A 17 6.15 6.40 -9.38
N ALA A 18 5.80 7.69 -9.29
CA ALA A 18 5.67 8.56 -10.46
C ALA A 18 6.99 8.74 -11.21
N GLY A 19 8.11 8.89 -10.49
CA GLY A 19 9.46 8.91 -11.08
C GLY A 19 9.79 7.63 -11.85
N LEU A 20 9.50 6.46 -11.27
CA LEU A 20 9.72 5.17 -11.94
C LEU A 20 8.87 5.00 -13.20
N TRP A 21 7.62 5.49 -13.18
CA TRP A 21 6.77 5.50 -14.38
C TRP A 21 7.36 6.36 -15.50
N HIS A 22 7.98 7.49 -15.16
CA HIS A 22 8.68 8.31 -16.15
C HIS A 22 9.86 7.55 -16.77
N THR A 23 10.71 6.94 -15.95
CA THR A 23 11.84 6.12 -16.42
C THR A 23 11.40 4.93 -17.28
N LEU A 24 10.30 4.26 -16.91
CA LEU A 24 9.71 3.18 -17.71
C LEU A 24 9.14 3.66 -19.05
N SER A 25 8.73 4.93 -19.14
CA SER A 25 8.28 5.52 -20.40
C SER A 25 9.44 5.82 -21.34
N GLU A 26 10.66 6.02 -20.84
CA GLU A 26 11.86 6.30 -21.66
C GLU A 26 12.47 5.01 -22.24
N GLY A 27 12.16 3.85 -21.67
CA GLY A 27 12.60 2.55 -22.18
C GLY A 27 12.22 1.40 -21.25
N HIS A 28 12.28 0.17 -21.76
CA HIS A 28 11.99 -1.01 -20.95
C HIS A 28 13.11 -1.26 -19.93
N ASN A 29 12.88 -0.86 -18.68
CA ASN A 29 13.78 -1.11 -17.56
C ASN A 29 13.14 -2.13 -16.59
N PRO A 30 13.56 -3.40 -16.62
CA PRO A 30 12.98 -4.44 -15.77
C PRO A 30 13.22 -4.21 -14.28
N THR A 31 14.31 -3.52 -13.91
CA THR A 31 14.59 -3.15 -12.52
C THR A 31 13.58 -2.12 -12.03
N ALA A 32 13.32 -1.09 -12.83
CA ALA A 32 12.32 -0.08 -12.50
C ALA A 32 10.91 -0.68 -12.38
N ALA A 33 10.57 -1.69 -13.20
CA ALA A 33 9.30 -2.40 -13.11
C ALA A 33 9.18 -3.23 -11.81
N ALA A 34 10.26 -3.89 -11.38
CA ALA A 34 10.29 -4.64 -10.12
C ALA A 34 10.18 -3.71 -8.89
N GLU A 35 10.86 -2.57 -8.93
CA GLU A 35 10.75 -1.54 -7.89
C GLU A 35 9.34 -0.94 -7.86
N LEU A 36 8.75 -0.63 -9.02
CA LEU A 36 7.40 -0.11 -9.12
C LEU A 36 6.37 -1.07 -8.49
N LYS A 37 6.54 -2.38 -8.71
CA LYS A 37 5.71 -3.41 -8.10
C LYS A 37 5.86 -3.40 -6.58
N SER A 38 7.10 -3.41 -6.09
CA SER A 38 7.39 -3.39 -4.65
C SER A 38 6.83 -2.13 -3.96
N LEU A 39 6.93 -0.96 -4.60
CA LEU A 39 6.36 0.29 -4.10
C LEU A 39 4.82 0.25 -4.08
N SER A 40 4.20 -0.42 -5.06
CA SER A 40 2.74 -0.57 -5.10
C SER A 40 2.25 -1.50 -4.00
N GLU A 41 2.93 -2.61 -3.73
CA GLU A 41 2.64 -3.51 -2.60
C GLU A 41 2.80 -2.77 -1.27
N ARG A 42 3.86 -1.95 -1.12
CA ARG A 42 4.07 -1.13 0.07
C ARG A 42 2.97 -0.09 0.27
N LEU A 43 2.49 0.55 -0.80
CA LEU A 43 1.37 1.48 -0.74
C LEU A 43 0.10 0.78 -0.26
N ASP A 44 -0.20 -0.41 -0.79
CA ASP A 44 -1.40 -1.15 -0.38
C ASP A 44 -1.40 -1.46 1.13
N HIS A 45 -0.26 -1.93 1.64
CA HIS A 45 -0.07 -2.15 3.08
C HIS A 45 -0.26 -0.86 3.90
N LEU A 46 0.31 0.27 3.46
CA LEU A 46 0.14 1.54 4.17
C LEU A 46 -1.31 2.00 4.19
N TRP A 47 -2.05 1.82 3.10
CA TRP A 47 -3.48 2.12 3.04
C TRP A 47 -4.31 1.18 3.92
N ASP A 48 -3.94 -0.09 4.05
CA ASP A 48 -4.56 -1.02 4.98
C ASP A 48 -4.29 -0.63 6.45
N GLU A 49 -3.05 -0.28 6.78
CA GLU A 49 -2.69 0.23 8.11
C GLU A 49 -3.45 1.52 8.44
N GLU A 50 -3.58 2.44 7.48
CA GLU A 50 -4.37 3.66 7.63
C GLU A 50 -5.83 3.35 7.93
N ARG A 51 -6.43 2.44 7.15
CA ARG A 51 -7.82 2.00 7.31
C ARG A 51 -8.05 1.34 8.66
N THR A 52 -7.13 0.47 9.08
CA THR A 52 -7.17 -0.21 10.37
C THR A 52 -7.09 0.77 11.54
N LEU A 53 -6.18 1.74 11.48
CA LEU A 53 -6.04 2.78 12.50
C LEU A 53 -7.27 3.71 12.55
N LYS A 54 -7.79 4.14 11.40
CA LYS A 54 -9.02 4.93 11.32
C LYS A 54 -10.22 4.18 11.89
N ALA A 55 -10.32 2.89 11.61
CA ALA A 55 -11.40 2.07 12.13
C ALA A 55 -11.29 1.89 13.65
N ALA A 56 -10.10 1.65 14.18
CA ALA A 56 -9.86 1.60 15.63
C ALA A 56 -10.20 2.93 16.32
N LEU A 57 -9.81 4.06 15.73
CA LEU A 57 -10.13 5.40 16.24
C LEU A 57 -11.63 5.70 16.21
N ARG A 58 -12.34 5.21 15.19
CA ARG A 58 -13.78 5.47 14.99
C ARG A 58 -14.68 4.56 15.83
N PHE A 59 -14.28 3.31 16.04
CA PHE A 59 -15.15 2.27 16.59
C PHE A 59 -14.70 1.69 17.94
N GLY A 60 -13.51 2.03 18.45
CA GLY A 60 -12.97 1.43 19.70
C GLY A 60 -12.38 0.02 19.49
N ASP A 61 -11.94 -0.63 20.58
CA ASP A 61 -10.99 -1.76 20.63
C ASP A 61 -11.32 -2.96 19.71
N ARG A 62 -10.69 -2.93 18.52
CA ARG A 62 -9.94 -3.95 17.76
C ARG A 62 -10.33 -5.44 17.73
N ASP A 63 -11.28 -5.99 18.48
CA ASP A 63 -11.48 -7.46 18.42
C ASP A 63 -12.31 -7.91 17.19
N HIS A 64 -13.18 -7.05 16.66
CA HIS A 64 -14.11 -7.44 15.58
C HIS A 64 -13.63 -7.20 14.15
N ILE A 65 -12.54 -6.43 13.94
CA ILE A 65 -12.16 -5.96 12.59
C ILE A 65 -11.22 -6.93 11.86
N VAL A 66 -10.45 -7.73 12.61
CA VAL A 66 -9.43 -8.66 12.09
C VAL A 66 -10.03 -9.78 11.22
N ALA A 67 -11.32 -10.08 11.38
CA ALA A 67 -11.99 -11.14 10.60
C ALA A 67 -12.12 -10.83 9.10
N ARG A 68 -12.04 -9.56 8.68
CA ARG A 68 -12.26 -9.17 7.27
C ARG A 68 -10.98 -9.11 6.43
N ALA A 69 -9.85 -8.74 7.02
CA ALA A 69 -8.56 -8.63 6.32
C ALA A 69 -8.04 -9.99 5.78
N ARG A 70 -8.42 -11.10 6.43
CA ARG A 70 -8.06 -12.46 5.95
C ARG A 70 -8.83 -12.95 4.73
N VAL A 71 -9.89 -12.25 4.30
CA VAL A 71 -10.71 -12.68 3.15
C VAL A 71 -10.12 -12.20 1.82
N GLU A 72 -9.30 -11.15 1.80
CA GLU A 72 -8.74 -10.58 0.57
C GLU A 72 -7.32 -11.11 0.22
N GLU A 73 -6.65 -11.83 1.13
CA GLU A 73 -5.36 -12.53 0.86
C GLU A 73 -5.49 -13.68 -0.19
N ARG A 74 -6.71 -13.99 -0.67
CA ARG A 74 -6.97 -15.12 -1.58
C ARG A 74 -7.23 -14.76 -3.05
N LEU A 75 -7.25 -13.49 -3.44
CA LEU A 75 -7.51 -13.13 -4.85
C LEU A 75 -6.24 -13.05 -5.73
N GLU A 76 -5.06 -13.34 -5.20
CA GLU A 76 -3.80 -13.24 -5.95
C GLU A 76 -3.22 -14.56 -6.52
N ARG A 77 -3.93 -15.69 -6.53
CA ARG A 77 -3.32 -16.95 -7.03
C ARG A 77 -4.14 -17.86 -7.95
N ALA A 78 -5.20 -17.39 -8.58
CA ALA A 78 -5.82 -18.15 -9.68
C ALA A 78 -6.73 -17.27 -10.56
N ALA A 79 -6.16 -16.50 -11.49
CA ALA A 79 -6.83 -16.09 -12.73
C ALA A 79 -5.79 -15.73 -13.79
#